data_AF-A0A959KTH5-F1
#
_entry.id   AF-A0A959KTH5-F1
#
_cell.length_a   1.000
_cell.length_b   1.000
_cell.length_c   1.000
_cell.angle_alpha   90.00
_cell.angle_beta   90.00
_cell.angle_gamma   90.00
#
_symmetry.space_group_name_H-M   'P 1'
#
loop_
_entity.id
_entity.type
_entity.pdbx_description
1 polymer ?
#
loop_
_entity_poly.entity_id
_entity_poly.type
_entity_poly.pdbx_seq_one_letter_code
_entity_poly.pdbx_strand_id
1 'polypeptide(L)'
;MSKFTFFALLSFPAFFLGKCDPGETPCIDPARIDTLAMCTREYRPVCGCDGKTYPNPCVAERHGLRSFVEGPCDPCIDPAQRNMQPCPDLYKPVCGCNGLTYPNACTARNAGLVSWFDGPCEGCFDKDRVDPDRGCPENWKPVCGCNGKTYGNICEAEKAGILSWHEGECP
;
A
#
# COMPACT_ATOMS: atom_id res chain seq x y z
N MET A 1 41.98 12.67 -55.64
CA MET A 1 41.84 13.77 -54.66
C MET A 1 40.39 14.22 -54.65
N SER A 2 39.62 13.82 -53.64
CA SER A 2 38.38 14.49 -53.26
C SER A 2 38.23 14.29 -51.75
N LYS A 3 38.31 15.40 -51.02
CA LYS A 3 38.24 15.44 -49.56
C LYS A 3 36.76 15.32 -49.17
N PHE A 4 36.39 14.25 -48.46
CA PHE A 4 35.13 14.21 -47.72
C PHE A 4 35.42 14.47 -46.24
N THR A 5 35.00 15.66 -45.81
CA THR A 5 35.01 16.13 -44.42
C THR A 5 34.03 15.31 -43.57
N PHE A 6 34.54 14.69 -42.50
CA PHE A 6 33.76 14.04 -41.46
C PHE A 6 33.09 15.11 -40.58
N PHE A 7 31.76 15.21 -40.61
CA PHE A 7 30.99 15.91 -39.58
C PHE A 7 30.68 14.91 -38.46
N ALA A 8 31.31 15.09 -37.29
CA ALA A 8 30.94 14.38 -36.08
C ALA A 8 29.60 14.94 -35.57
N LEU A 9 28.52 14.21 -35.79
CA LEU A 9 27.24 14.46 -35.13
C LEU A 9 27.35 13.94 -33.69
N LEU A 10 27.48 14.86 -32.73
CA LEU A 10 27.32 14.56 -31.31
C LEU A 10 25.86 14.14 -31.09
N SER A 11 25.62 12.83 -30.93
CA SER A 11 24.32 12.32 -30.51
C SER A 11 24.07 12.78 -29.07
N PHE A 12 23.26 13.82 -28.89
CA PHE A 12 22.61 14.08 -27.62
C PHE A 12 21.86 12.81 -27.23
N PRO A 13 22.13 12.20 -26.06
CA PRO A 13 21.31 11.10 -25.59
C PRO A 13 19.89 11.65 -25.49
N ALA A 14 18.98 11.08 -26.27
CA ALA A 14 17.57 11.32 -26.12
C ALA A 14 17.25 11.01 -24.66
N PHE A 15 17.04 12.07 -23.87
CA PHE A 15 16.48 11.98 -22.54
C PHE A 15 15.15 11.26 -22.77
N PHE A 16 15.09 9.99 -22.35
CA PHE A 16 13.88 9.19 -22.45
C PHE A 16 12.82 9.91 -21.61
N LEU A 17 12.02 10.75 -22.28
CA LEU A 17 10.72 11.17 -21.78
C LEU A 17 9.99 9.86 -21.45
N GLY A 18 9.74 9.65 -20.16
CA GLY A 18 9.08 8.46 -19.65
C GLY A 18 7.87 8.15 -20.52
N LYS A 19 7.85 6.92 -21.04
CA LYS A 19 6.65 6.39 -21.68
C LYS A 19 5.56 6.40 -20.61
N CYS A 20 4.54 7.22 -20.76
CA CYS A 20 3.28 7.02 -20.04
C CYS A 20 2.67 5.73 -20.59
N ASP A 21 2.46 4.73 -19.74
CA ASP A 21 1.80 3.50 -20.14
C ASP A 21 0.34 3.79 -20.53
N PRO A 22 -0.09 3.49 -21.77
CA PRO A 22 -1.38 3.92 -22.31
C PRO A 22 -2.60 3.14 -21.77
N GLY A 23 -2.44 2.41 -20.66
CA GLY A 23 -3.49 1.58 -20.05
C GLY A 23 -3.94 2.02 -18.66
N GLU A 24 -3.23 2.95 -18.02
CA GLU A 24 -3.57 3.41 -16.68
C GLU A 24 -4.26 4.77 -16.78
N THR A 25 -5.55 4.83 -16.46
CA THR A 25 -6.22 6.13 -16.34
C THR A 25 -5.66 6.81 -15.10
N PRO A 26 -4.98 7.97 -15.23
CA PRO A 26 -4.33 8.61 -14.10
C PRO A 26 -5.38 8.96 -13.04
N CYS A 27 -5.10 8.62 -11.78
CA CYS A 27 -6.02 8.85 -10.67
C CYS A 27 -6.52 10.31 -10.60
N ILE A 28 -5.62 11.27 -10.85
CA ILE A 28 -5.95 12.69 -10.89
C ILE A 28 -6.18 13.12 -12.33
N ASP A 29 -7.32 13.79 -12.57
CA ASP A 29 -7.61 14.52 -13.80
C ASP A 29 -7.37 16.02 -13.57
N PRO A 30 -6.29 16.61 -14.14
CA PRO A 30 -6.02 18.03 -13.99
C PRO A 30 -7.17 18.93 -14.47
N ALA A 31 -8.00 18.47 -15.43
CA ALA A 31 -9.13 19.23 -15.93
C ALA A 31 -10.31 19.30 -14.95
N ARG A 32 -10.34 18.44 -13.92
CA ARG A 32 -11.35 18.43 -12.86
C ARG A 32 -10.95 19.22 -11.62
N ILE A 33 -9.73 19.75 -11.57
CA ILE A 33 -9.26 20.55 -10.44
C ILE A 33 -10.03 21.87 -10.39
N ASP A 34 -10.72 22.12 -9.28
CA ASP A 34 -11.48 23.35 -9.04
C ASP A 34 -11.02 24.03 -7.74
N THR A 35 -10.13 25.00 -7.89
CA THR A 35 -9.60 25.80 -6.77
C THR A 35 -10.61 26.83 -6.24
N LEU A 36 -11.76 27.02 -6.90
CA LEU A 36 -12.81 27.95 -6.49
C LEU A 36 -14.04 27.25 -5.87
N ALA A 37 -14.18 25.92 -6.05
CA ALA A 37 -15.24 25.13 -5.45
C ALA A 37 -15.39 25.42 -3.94
N MET A 38 -16.62 25.66 -3.49
CA MET A 38 -16.92 25.81 -2.07
C MET A 38 -17.46 24.49 -1.53
N CYS A 39 -16.71 23.88 -0.61
CA CYS A 39 -17.14 22.67 0.07
C CYS A 39 -17.64 22.99 1.48
N THR A 40 -18.59 22.20 1.97
CA THR A 40 -18.95 22.22 3.39
C THR A 40 -17.77 21.74 4.24
N ARG A 41 -17.78 22.09 5.53
CA ARG A 41 -16.81 21.58 6.52
C ARG A 41 -17.26 20.28 7.18
N GLU A 42 -18.22 19.59 6.57
CA GLU A 42 -18.65 18.28 7.04
C GLU A 42 -17.49 17.29 6.95
N TYR A 43 -17.31 16.50 8.00
CA TYR A 43 -16.32 15.43 8.03
C TYR A 43 -17.00 14.10 7.69
N ARG A 44 -16.85 13.69 6.43
CA ARG A 44 -17.33 12.43 5.87
C ARG A 44 -16.21 11.87 4.98
N PRO A 45 -15.12 11.36 5.59
CA PRO A 45 -13.87 11.15 4.90
C PRO A 45 -13.99 10.15 3.75
N VAL A 46 -13.15 10.34 2.73
CA VAL A 46 -13.00 9.42 1.61
C VAL A 46 -11.53 9.13 1.34
N CYS A 47 -11.24 7.92 0.89
CA CYS A 47 -9.90 7.51 0.46
C CYS A 47 -9.82 7.62 -1.05
N GLY A 48 -8.97 8.53 -1.52
CA GLY A 48 -8.74 8.75 -2.93
C GLY A 48 -7.99 7.61 -3.62
N CYS A 49 -8.15 7.50 -4.94
CA CYS A 49 -7.30 6.63 -5.76
C CYS A 49 -5.80 6.97 -5.69
N ASP A 50 -5.44 8.10 -5.11
CA ASP A 50 -4.07 8.58 -4.87
C ASP A 50 -3.55 8.17 -3.49
N GLY A 51 -4.30 7.35 -2.75
CA GLY A 51 -3.96 6.89 -1.41
C GLY A 51 -4.06 7.98 -0.34
N LYS A 52 -4.72 9.11 -0.62
CA LYS A 52 -4.88 10.20 0.34
C LYS A 52 -6.29 10.27 0.90
N THR A 53 -6.38 10.53 2.21
CA THR A 53 -7.65 10.81 2.89
C THR A 53 -8.07 12.25 2.64
N TYR A 54 -9.25 12.42 2.08
CA TYR A 54 -9.89 13.73 1.92
C TYR A 54 -11.01 13.89 2.96
N PRO A 55 -11.21 15.10 3.54
CA PRO A 55 -12.19 15.31 4.60
C PRO A 55 -13.64 14.99 4.20
N ASN A 56 -13.97 15.17 2.92
CA ASN A 56 -15.26 14.83 2.34
C ASN A 56 -15.19 14.67 0.81
N PRO A 57 -16.23 14.10 0.17
CA PRO A 57 -16.26 13.89 -1.28
C PRO A 57 -16.07 15.17 -2.10
N CYS A 58 -16.66 16.29 -1.69
CA CYS A 58 -16.50 17.57 -2.40
C CYS A 58 -15.03 17.99 -2.45
N VAL A 59 -14.30 17.85 -1.33
CA VAL A 59 -12.87 18.15 -1.29
C VAL A 59 -12.08 17.19 -2.18
N ALA A 60 -12.40 15.89 -2.22
CA ALA A 60 -11.76 14.95 -3.14
C ALA A 60 -12.00 15.34 -4.62
N GLU A 61 -13.24 15.62 -5.00
CA GLU A 61 -13.61 15.93 -6.38
C GLU A 61 -12.93 17.20 -6.91
N ARG A 62 -12.90 18.27 -6.10
CA ARG A 62 -12.23 19.53 -6.48
C ARG A 62 -10.71 19.40 -6.59
N HIS A 63 -10.12 18.36 -5.97
CA HIS A 63 -8.72 18.01 -6.14
C HIS A 63 -8.47 17.18 -7.42
N GLY A 64 -9.51 16.98 -8.25
CA GLY A 64 -9.41 16.31 -9.54
C GLY A 64 -9.46 14.79 -9.47
N LEU A 65 -9.85 14.20 -8.33
CA LEU A 65 -9.87 12.75 -8.17
C LEU A 65 -10.90 12.11 -9.08
N ARG A 66 -10.48 11.05 -9.78
CA ARG A 66 -11.38 10.25 -10.62
C ARG A 66 -12.25 9.30 -9.83
N SER A 67 -11.72 8.72 -8.76
CA SER A 67 -12.42 7.79 -7.89
C SER A 67 -11.92 7.89 -6.46
N PHE A 68 -12.79 7.52 -5.54
CA PHE A 68 -12.52 7.39 -4.11
C PHE A 68 -13.49 6.36 -3.51
N VAL A 69 -13.15 5.85 -2.34
CA VAL A 69 -14.03 4.99 -1.53
C VAL A 69 -14.39 5.70 -0.23
N GLU A 70 -15.53 5.34 0.37
CA GLU A 70 -15.94 5.91 1.66
C GLU A 70 -15.00 5.49 2.80
N GLY A 71 -14.78 6.40 3.75
CA GLY A 71 -13.87 6.21 4.88
C GLY A 71 -12.48 6.79 4.63
N PRO A 72 -11.66 6.98 5.69
CA PRO A 72 -10.27 7.38 5.53
C PRO A 72 -9.46 6.27 4.85
N CYS A 73 -8.32 6.61 4.27
CA CYS A 73 -7.39 5.60 3.77
C CYS A 73 -6.85 4.73 4.91
N ASP A 74 -6.85 3.44 4.66
CA ASP A 74 -6.20 2.45 5.50
C ASP A 74 -4.73 2.36 5.07
N PRO A 75 -3.74 2.58 5.95
CA PRO A 75 -2.31 2.45 5.60
C PRO A 75 -1.95 1.03 5.12
N CYS A 76 -2.81 0.04 5.38
CA CYS A 76 -2.66 -1.30 4.86
C CYS A 76 -3.08 -1.49 3.41
N ILE A 77 -3.79 -0.53 2.83
CA ILE A 77 -4.32 -0.61 1.47
C ILE A 77 -3.69 0.48 0.63
N ASP A 78 -2.99 0.06 -0.42
CA ASP A 78 -2.53 0.93 -1.49
C ASP A 78 -3.41 0.71 -2.72
N PRO A 79 -4.28 1.67 -3.07
CA PRO A 79 -5.11 1.60 -4.27
C PRO A 79 -4.30 1.39 -5.56
N ALA A 80 -3.05 1.84 -5.61
CA ALA A 80 -2.17 1.66 -6.76
C ALA A 80 -1.67 0.21 -6.89
N GLN A 81 -1.66 -0.58 -5.82
CA GLN A 81 -1.28 -2.00 -5.86
C GLN A 81 -2.44 -2.93 -6.23
N ARG A 82 -3.66 -2.40 -6.39
CA ARG A 82 -4.81 -3.18 -6.81
C ARG A 82 -4.55 -3.78 -8.19
N ASN A 83 -4.39 -5.09 -8.22
CA ASN A 83 -4.26 -5.85 -9.46
C ASN A 83 -5.58 -6.59 -9.73
N MET A 84 -6.40 -6.15 -10.69
CA MET A 84 -7.71 -6.76 -10.96
C MET A 84 -7.61 -8.05 -11.80
N GLN A 85 -6.57 -8.85 -11.59
CA GLN A 85 -6.33 -10.09 -12.33
C GLN A 85 -7.25 -11.24 -11.86
N PRO A 86 -7.58 -12.21 -12.72
CA PRO A 86 -8.23 -13.44 -12.29
C PRO A 86 -7.36 -14.19 -11.26
N CYS A 87 -7.98 -14.63 -10.17
CA CYS A 87 -7.32 -15.47 -9.16
C CYS A 87 -7.71 -16.94 -9.32
N PRO A 88 -6.79 -17.87 -9.04
CA PRO A 88 -7.14 -19.29 -8.96
C PRO A 88 -8.08 -19.52 -7.76
N ASP A 89 -8.97 -20.51 -7.91
CA ASP A 89 -9.80 -21.03 -6.81
C ASP A 89 -8.97 -21.97 -5.94
N LEU A 90 -7.99 -21.38 -5.24
CA LEU A 90 -7.05 -22.07 -4.35
C LEU A 90 -7.19 -21.49 -2.94
N TYR A 91 -7.50 -22.33 -1.97
CA TYR A 91 -7.52 -21.92 -0.57
C TYR A 91 -6.15 -22.13 0.08
N LYS A 92 -5.39 -21.04 0.18
CA LYS A 92 -4.10 -20.95 0.89
C LYS A 92 -4.09 -19.61 1.63
N PRO A 93 -4.74 -19.53 2.81
CA PRO A 93 -5.12 -18.26 3.41
C PRO A 93 -3.92 -17.40 3.79
N VAL A 94 -4.13 -16.09 3.76
CA VAL A 94 -3.17 -15.09 4.24
C VAL A 94 -3.87 -14.08 5.14
N CYS A 95 -3.17 -13.58 6.16
CA CYS A 95 -3.65 -12.54 7.03
C CYS A 95 -3.11 -11.20 6.56
N GLY A 96 -4.02 -10.35 6.05
CA GLY A 96 -3.69 -8.98 5.66
C GLY A 96 -3.39 -8.11 6.85
N CYS A 97 -2.54 -7.10 6.69
CA CYS A 97 -2.26 -6.17 7.77
C CYS A 97 -3.51 -5.34 8.20
N ASN A 98 -4.56 -5.33 7.36
CA ASN A 98 -5.88 -4.79 7.71
C ASN A 98 -6.69 -5.71 8.65
N GLY A 99 -6.11 -6.81 9.14
CA GLY A 99 -6.75 -7.76 10.06
C GLY A 99 -7.74 -8.70 9.40
N LEU A 100 -7.84 -8.72 8.07
CA LEU A 100 -8.74 -9.61 7.34
C LEU A 100 -8.00 -10.82 6.79
N THR A 101 -8.66 -11.98 6.86
CA THR A 101 -8.16 -13.22 6.23
C THR A 101 -8.63 -13.28 4.78
N TYR A 102 -7.68 -13.41 3.87
CA TYR A 102 -7.95 -13.57 2.44
C TYR A 102 -7.77 -15.04 2.05
N PRO A 103 -8.61 -15.59 1.15
CA PRO A 103 -8.51 -16.99 0.70
C PRO A 103 -7.13 -17.37 0.17
N ASN A 104 -6.46 -16.42 -0.50
CA ASN A 104 -5.09 -16.56 -0.95
C ASN A 104 -4.41 -15.21 -1.21
N ALA A 105 -3.09 -15.26 -1.41
CA ALA A 105 -2.27 -14.09 -1.71
C ALA A 105 -2.70 -13.34 -2.99
N CYS A 106 -3.30 -14.01 -3.97
CA CYS A 106 -3.83 -13.33 -5.16
C CYS A 106 -5.00 -12.42 -4.77
N THR A 107 -5.98 -12.94 -4.02
CA THR A 107 -7.12 -12.14 -3.55
C THR A 107 -6.70 -10.99 -2.63
N ALA A 108 -5.65 -11.16 -1.82
CA ALA A 108 -5.06 -10.10 -1.01
C ALA A 108 -4.48 -8.95 -1.87
N ARG A 109 -3.70 -9.28 -2.91
CA ARG A 109 -3.17 -8.29 -3.86
C ARG A 109 -4.27 -7.59 -4.64
N ASN A 110 -5.29 -8.33 -5.07
CA ASN A 110 -6.44 -7.75 -5.75
C ASN A 110 -7.21 -6.76 -4.85
N ALA A 111 -7.14 -6.93 -3.53
CA ALA A 111 -7.69 -5.95 -2.58
C ALA A 111 -6.79 -4.73 -2.36
N GLY A 112 -5.55 -4.73 -2.85
CA GLY A 112 -4.58 -3.64 -2.70
C GLY A 112 -3.80 -3.70 -1.39
N LEU A 113 -3.72 -4.86 -0.73
CA LEU A 113 -2.93 -5.00 0.49
C LEU A 113 -1.43 -4.77 0.22
N VAL A 114 -0.77 -4.02 1.11
CA VAL A 114 0.68 -3.78 1.04
C VAL A 114 1.51 -4.83 1.77
N SER A 115 0.91 -5.56 2.72
CA SER A 115 1.57 -6.65 3.44
C SER A 115 0.58 -7.66 4.02
N TRP A 116 1.05 -8.90 4.15
CA TRP A 116 0.34 -10.03 4.77
C TRP A 116 1.34 -11.10 5.20
N PHE A 117 0.88 -12.06 6.00
CA PHE A 117 1.62 -13.28 6.32
C PHE A 117 0.79 -14.53 6.02
N ASP A 118 1.44 -15.69 5.93
CA ASP A 118 0.80 -16.96 5.63
C ASP A 118 -0.07 -17.44 6.82
N GLY A 119 -1.28 -17.91 6.52
CA GLY A 119 -2.26 -18.35 7.52
C GLY A 119 -3.37 -17.33 7.79
N PRO A 120 -4.43 -17.72 8.52
CA PRO A 120 -5.51 -16.82 8.91
C PRO A 120 -5.07 -15.85 10.03
N CYS A 121 -5.81 -14.75 10.20
CA CYS A 121 -5.55 -13.78 11.27
C CYS A 121 -5.93 -14.29 12.66
N GLU A 122 -6.98 -15.11 12.74
CA GLU A 122 -7.57 -15.57 14.01
C GLU A 122 -6.51 -16.23 14.91
N GLY A 123 -6.43 -15.77 16.17
CA GLY A 123 -5.49 -16.28 17.16
C GLY A 123 -4.03 -15.88 16.95
N CYS A 124 -3.70 -15.17 15.87
CA CYS A 124 -2.34 -14.76 15.56
C CYS A 124 -2.14 -13.24 15.53
N PHE A 125 -3.06 -12.49 14.92
CA PHE A 125 -2.92 -11.06 14.69
C PHE A 125 -4.20 -10.30 15.04
N ASP A 126 -4.02 -9.17 15.72
CA ASP A 126 -5.07 -8.21 16.07
C ASP A 126 -4.65 -6.82 15.59
N LYS A 127 -5.32 -6.32 14.55
CA LYS A 127 -5.01 -5.00 13.98
C LYS A 127 -5.17 -3.88 15.00
N ASP A 128 -6.08 -4.05 15.96
CA ASP A 128 -6.42 -3.00 16.94
C ASP A 128 -5.35 -2.91 18.05
N ARG A 129 -4.40 -3.85 18.09
CA ARG A 129 -3.22 -3.83 18.97
C ARG A 129 -1.96 -3.33 18.29
N VAL A 130 -2.00 -3.05 16.99
CA VAL A 130 -0.86 -2.45 16.29
C VAL A 130 -0.67 -1.04 16.80
N ASP A 131 0.51 -0.78 17.38
CA ASP A 131 0.86 0.52 17.96
C ASP A 131 2.24 0.95 17.45
N PRO A 132 2.34 1.61 16.29
CA PRO A 132 3.61 2.03 15.72
C PRO A 132 4.42 2.99 16.62
N ASP A 133 3.74 3.70 17.52
CA ASP A 133 4.33 4.72 18.39
C ASP A 133 4.82 4.17 19.73
N ARG A 134 4.48 2.91 20.06
CA ARG A 134 4.97 2.23 21.27
C ARG A 134 6.49 2.20 21.31
N GLY A 135 7.08 2.72 22.39
CA GLY A 135 8.49 2.53 22.71
C GLY A 135 8.75 1.11 23.23
N CYS A 136 9.73 0.42 22.67
CA CYS A 136 10.19 -0.87 23.16
C CYS A 136 11.65 -0.79 23.62
N PRO A 137 12.05 -1.55 24.66
CA PRO A 137 13.45 -1.64 25.05
C PRO A 137 14.28 -2.30 23.95
N GLU A 138 15.53 -1.88 23.78
CA GLU A 138 16.44 -2.39 22.73
C GLU A 138 17.14 -3.71 23.12
N ASN A 139 16.58 -4.47 24.07
CA ASN A 139 17.18 -5.73 24.47
C ASN A 139 16.89 -6.83 23.44
N TRP A 140 17.94 -7.53 23.01
CA TRP A 140 17.80 -8.72 22.19
C TRP A 140 17.40 -9.94 23.04
N LYS A 141 16.13 -10.32 22.97
CA LYS A 141 15.53 -11.52 23.57
C LYS A 141 14.48 -12.06 22.59
N PRO A 142 14.91 -12.65 21.47
CA PRO A 142 14.06 -12.81 20.31
C PRO A 142 12.89 -13.76 20.57
N VAL A 143 11.79 -13.49 19.87
CA VAL A 143 10.62 -14.36 19.84
C VAL A 143 10.19 -14.58 18.39
N CYS A 144 9.75 -15.79 18.08
CA CYS A 144 9.16 -16.12 16.80
C CYS A 144 7.65 -15.98 16.92
N GLY A 145 7.10 -14.98 16.24
CA GLY A 145 5.66 -14.75 16.19
C GLY A 145 4.94 -15.86 15.42
N CYS A 146 3.67 -16.08 15.72
CA CYS A 146 2.79 -16.98 14.96
C CYS A 146 2.69 -16.65 13.46
N ASN A 147 3.07 -15.43 13.06
CA ASN A 147 3.16 -15.00 11.66
C ASN A 147 4.46 -15.43 10.97
N GLY A 148 5.30 -16.22 11.64
CA GLY A 148 6.59 -16.68 11.11
C GLY A 148 7.66 -15.59 11.05
N LYS A 149 7.47 -14.46 11.74
CA LYS A 149 8.44 -13.37 11.82
C LYS A 149 9.17 -13.38 13.17
N THR A 150 10.50 -13.24 13.12
CA THR A 150 11.33 -12.98 14.30
C THR A 150 11.20 -11.52 14.73
N TYR A 151 10.93 -11.32 16.01
CA TYR A 151 10.93 -10.02 16.68
C TYR A 151 12.09 -9.95 17.66
N GLY A 152 12.69 -8.77 17.84
CA GLY A 152 13.86 -8.62 18.72
C GLY A 152 13.53 -8.89 20.19
N ASN A 153 12.28 -8.63 20.59
CA ASN A 153 11.71 -9.07 21.85
C ASN A 153 10.17 -9.11 21.82
N ILE A 154 9.59 -9.59 22.91
CA ILE A 154 8.13 -9.65 23.13
C ILE A 154 7.42 -8.31 22.95
N CYS A 155 8.02 -7.18 23.38
CA CYS A 155 7.39 -5.87 23.21
C CYS A 155 7.22 -5.54 21.73
N GLU A 156 8.24 -5.82 20.90
CA GLU A 156 8.17 -5.58 19.46
C GLU A 156 7.13 -6.47 18.76
N ALA A 157 6.95 -7.71 19.22
CA ALA A 157 5.91 -8.61 18.70
C ALA A 157 4.51 -8.07 19.02
N GLU A 158 4.26 -7.73 20.29
CA GLU A 158 2.98 -7.15 20.71
C GLU A 158 2.70 -5.81 20.03
N LYS A 159 3.72 -4.95 19.89
CA LYS A 159 3.65 -3.68 19.17
C LYS A 159 3.18 -3.86 17.73
N ALA A 160 3.57 -4.97 17.10
CA ALA A 160 3.16 -5.33 15.75
C ALA A 160 1.81 -6.06 15.70
N GLY A 161 1.04 -6.10 16.80
CA GLY A 161 -0.27 -6.73 16.86
C GLY A 161 -0.25 -8.27 16.92
N ILE A 162 0.91 -8.88 17.15
CA ILE A 162 1.03 -10.34 17.27
C ILE A 162 0.53 -10.83 18.63
N LEU A 163 -0.24 -11.90 18.62
CA LEU A 163 -0.94 -12.44 19.81
C LEU A 163 -0.25 -13.65 20.43
N SER A 164 0.56 -14.39 19.66
CA SER A 164 1.23 -15.58 20.13
C SER A 164 2.62 -15.74 19.52
N TRP A 165 3.54 -16.32 20.29
CA TRP A 165 4.94 -16.50 19.93
C TRP A 165 5.58 -17.61 20.77
N HIS A 166 6.74 -18.09 20.33
CA HIS A 166 7.65 -18.90 21.15
C HIS A 166 8.99 -18.20 21.33
N GLU A 167 9.76 -18.61 22.33
CA GLU A 167 11.11 -18.09 22.56
C GLU A 167 12.06 -18.50 21.43
N GLY A 168 12.99 -17.61 21.09
CA GLY A 168 13.97 -17.82 20.03
C GLY A 168 13.53 -17.24 18.68
N GLU A 169 14.40 -17.35 17.70
CA GLU A 169 14.15 -16.90 16.33
C GLU A 169 13.32 -17.93 15.55
N CYS A 170 12.63 -17.48 14.49
CA CYS A 170 11.99 -18.39 13.56
C CYS A 170 13.03 -19.20 12.74
N PRO A 171 12.71 -20.43 12.31
CA PRO A 171 13.57 -21.25 11.45
C PRO A 171 13.92 -20.65 10.08
#